data_AF-A0A4Y2KII4-F1
#
_entry.id   AF-A0A4Y2KII4-F1
#
_cell.length_a   1.000
_cell.length_b   1.000
_cell.length_c   1.000
_cell.angle_alpha   90.00
_cell.angle_beta   90.00
_cell.angle_gamma   90.00
#
_symmetry.space_group_name_H-M   'P 1'
#
loop_
_entity.id
_entity.type
_entity.pdbx_description
1 polymer ?
#
loop_
_entity_poly.entity_id
_entity_poly.type
_entity_poly.pdbx_seq_one_letter_code
_entity_poly.pdbx_strand_id
1 'polypeptide(L)'
;MKQGDVAAKFCNGMTALCWKDKRHVYMLTNMHSSKNEFVIEERKRCKRKFEDEVVECGLKKLTTTKPKIVADYNKHMGYVDLGDRLASTYTFTRRTRKWTKKLFFSLIDIAVLNAFLMFKSNQSKSNFS
;
A
#
# COMPACT_ATOMS: atom_id res chain seq x y z
N MET A 1 -16.04 6.95 -20.76
CA MET A 1 -14.70 6.37 -20.51
C MET A 1 -14.79 4.86 -20.60
N LYS A 2 -14.09 4.26 -21.56
CA LYS A 2 -13.85 2.83 -21.70
C LYS A 2 -12.86 2.37 -20.62
N GLN A 3 -12.75 1.06 -20.40
CA GLN A 3 -11.77 0.50 -19.47
C GLN A 3 -10.35 0.82 -19.96
N GLY A 4 -9.53 1.41 -19.09
CA GLY A 4 -8.19 1.92 -19.40
C GLY A 4 -8.14 3.44 -19.58
N ASP A 5 -9.27 4.10 -19.84
CA ASP A 5 -9.30 5.54 -20.09
C ASP A 5 -8.94 6.36 -18.84
N VAL A 6 -8.27 7.49 -19.08
CA VAL A 6 -7.87 8.47 -18.07
C VAL A 6 -8.33 9.86 -18.48
N ALA A 7 -8.95 10.57 -17.57
CA ALA A 7 -9.21 12.00 -17.66
C ALA A 7 -8.50 12.72 -16.51
N ALA A 8 -7.81 13.83 -16.79
CA ALA A 8 -7.14 14.62 -15.78
C ALA A 8 -7.44 16.11 -15.99
N LYS A 9 -7.59 16.86 -14.90
CA LYS A 9 -7.76 18.30 -14.89
C LYS A 9 -6.81 18.91 -13.86
N PHE A 10 -6.10 19.95 -14.27
CA PHE A 10 -5.21 20.70 -13.39
C PHE A 10 -5.80 22.08 -13.13
N CYS A 11 -5.82 22.48 -11.86
CA CYS A 11 -6.28 23.80 -11.43
C CYS A 11 -5.48 24.21 -10.19
N ASN A 12 -4.93 25.43 -10.17
CA ASN A 12 -4.30 26.04 -9.00
C ASN A 12 -3.26 25.14 -8.29
N GLY A 13 -2.37 24.49 -9.04
CA GLY A 13 -1.34 23.62 -8.45
C GLY A 13 -1.84 22.23 -8.04
N MET A 14 -3.10 21.90 -8.33
CA MET A 14 -3.73 20.65 -7.95
C MET A 14 -4.24 19.89 -9.19
N THR A 15 -3.92 18.60 -9.27
CA THR A 15 -4.32 17.70 -10.35
C THR A 15 -5.40 16.74 -9.83
N ALA A 16 -6.57 16.79 -10.45
CA ALA A 16 -7.63 15.80 -10.29
C ALA A 16 -7.57 14.80 -11.45
N LEU A 17 -7.50 13.49 -11.14
CA LEU A 17 -7.44 12.41 -12.11
C LEU A 17 -8.60 11.44 -11.90
N CYS A 18 -9.26 11.05 -12.98
CA CYS A 18 -10.23 9.96 -13.04
C CYS A 18 -9.71 8.87 -13.97
N TRP A 19 -9.53 7.67 -13.45
CA TRP A 19 -9.13 6.49 -14.22
C TRP A 19 -10.21 5.42 -14.16
N LYS A 20 -10.54 4.83 -15.30
CA LYS A 20 -11.54 3.77 -15.40
C LYS A 20 -10.85 2.40 -15.47
N ASP A 21 -10.83 1.67 -14.36
CA ASP A 21 -10.52 0.23 -14.35
C ASP A 21 -11.85 -0.56 -14.36
N LYS A 22 -12.03 -1.55 -13.47
CA LYS A 22 -13.36 -2.16 -13.21
C LYS A 22 -14.37 -1.14 -12.67
N ARG A 23 -13.90 -0.18 -11.90
CA ARG A 23 -14.66 0.93 -11.31
C ARG A 23 -13.92 2.24 -11.59
N HIS A 24 -14.63 3.37 -11.43
CA HIS A 24 -13.97 4.67 -11.50
C HIS A 24 -13.09 4.85 -10.26
N VAL A 25 -11.84 5.22 -10.50
CA VAL A 25 -10.87 5.58 -9.47
C VAL A 25 -10.61 7.06 -9.61
N TYR A 26 -10.84 7.82 -8.54
CA TYR A 26 -10.59 9.25 -8.48
C TYR A 26 -9.36 9.50 -7.61
N MET A 27 -8.47 10.38 -8.08
CA MET A 27 -7.26 10.78 -7.39
C MET A 27 -7.16 12.29 -7.38
N LEU A 28 -6.66 12.85 -6.29
CA LEU A 28 -6.34 14.27 -6.17
C LEU A 28 -4.91 14.38 -5.63
N THR A 29 -4.09 15.21 -6.28
CA THR A 29 -2.68 15.34 -5.91
C THR A 29 -2.17 16.75 -6.22
N ASN A 30 -1.28 17.24 -5.37
CA ASN A 30 -0.51 18.47 -5.57
C ASN A 30 0.94 18.17 -6.03
N MET A 31 1.33 16.89 -6.06
CA MET A 31 2.70 16.46 -6.34
C MET A 31 2.92 16.14 -7.81
N HIS A 32 1.86 15.75 -8.53
CA HIS A 32 1.97 15.31 -9.92
C HIS A 32 1.41 16.36 -10.88
N SER A 33 2.19 16.65 -11.92
CA SER A 33 1.78 17.51 -13.04
C SER A 33 0.70 16.82 -13.89
N SER A 34 -0.02 17.58 -14.71
CA SER A 34 -1.13 17.09 -15.55
C SER A 34 -0.73 16.10 -16.65
N LYS A 35 0.54 15.73 -16.74
CA LYS A 35 1.03 14.76 -17.72
C LYS A 35 0.46 13.39 -17.35
N ASN A 36 -0.33 12.82 -18.26
CA ASN A 36 -0.85 11.46 -18.14
C ASN A 36 0.29 10.47 -18.37
N GLU A 37 1.17 10.34 -17.38
CA GLU A 37 2.21 9.31 -17.35
C GLU A 37 1.59 7.98 -16.96
N PHE A 38 1.92 6.94 -17.70
CA PHE A 38 1.47 5.57 -17.45
C PHE A 38 2.65 4.71 -17.02
N VAL A 39 2.40 3.80 -16.08
CA VAL A 39 3.35 2.80 -15.61
C VAL A 39 2.77 1.42 -15.91
N ILE A 40 3.61 0.56 -16.49
CA ILE A 40 3.28 -0.85 -16.69
C ILE A 40 3.63 -1.58 -15.40
N GLU A 41 2.63 -2.14 -14.73
CA GLU A 41 2.85 -2.92 -13.53
C GLU A 41 2.54 -4.40 -13.81
N GLU A 42 3.53 -5.26 -13.59
CA GLU A 42 3.34 -6.70 -13.69
C GLU A 42 2.69 -7.23 -12.42
N ARG A 43 1.46 -7.71 -12.52
CA ARG A 43 0.81 -8.41 -11.41
C ARG A 43 0.94 -9.91 -11.60
N LYS A 44 1.55 -10.57 -10.62
CA LYS A 44 1.46 -12.03 -10.44
C LYS A 44 0.13 -12.33 -9.76
N ARG A 45 -0.82 -12.92 -10.48
CA ARG A 45 -2.09 -13.34 -9.89
C ARG A 45 -2.14 -14.86 -9.83
N CYS A 46 -2.11 -15.43 -8.62
CA CYS A 46 -2.45 -16.83 -8.43
C CYS A 46 -3.97 -16.96 -8.58
N LYS A 47 -4.44 -17.73 -9.57
CA LYS A 47 -5.81 -18.22 -9.53
C LYS A 47 -5.85 -19.36 -8.51
N ARG A 48 -6.55 -19.17 -7.39
CA ARG A 48 -7.10 -20.32 -6.66
C ARG A 48 -8.30 -20.79 -7.48
N LYS A 49 -8.11 -21.78 -8.35
CA LYS A 49 -9.24 -22.59 -8.80
C LYS A 49 -9.46 -23.63 -7.70
N PHE A 50 -10.63 -23.62 -7.10
CA PHE A 50 -11.13 -24.72 -6.29
C PHE A 50 -11.82 -25.65 -7.27
N GLU A 51 -11.11 -26.68 -7.73
CA GLU A 51 -11.69 -27.93 -8.19
C GLU A 51 -10.53 -28.93 -8.40
N ASP A 52 -10.77 -30.14 -7.91
CA ASP A 52 -9.84 -31.25 -7.75
C ASP A 52 -9.28 -31.74 -9.10
N GLU A 53 -8.19 -31.14 -9.57
CA GLU A 53 -7.24 -31.80 -10.47
C GLU A 53 -5.93 -31.00 -10.50
N VAL A 54 -4.83 -31.72 -10.27
CA VAL A 54 -3.41 -31.33 -10.31
C VAL A 54 -3.16 -29.85 -10.70
N VAL A 55 -3.01 -29.00 -9.67
CA VAL A 55 -2.79 -27.56 -9.81
C VAL A 55 -1.35 -27.30 -10.27
N GLU A 56 -1.12 -27.35 -11.58
CA GLU A 56 0.01 -26.61 -12.16
C GLU A 56 -0.28 -25.12 -11.92
N CYS A 57 0.47 -24.52 -10.98
CA CYS A 57 0.34 -23.11 -10.62
C CYS A 57 0.78 -22.22 -11.79
N GLY A 58 -0.06 -22.12 -12.82
CA GLY A 58 0.13 -21.24 -13.96
C GLY A 58 0.09 -19.78 -13.50
N LEU A 59 1.26 -19.21 -13.20
CA LEU A 59 1.47 -17.78 -12.98
C LEU A 59 1.12 -17.03 -14.27
N LYS A 60 -0.16 -16.67 -14.45
CA LYS A 60 -0.54 -15.79 -15.55
C LYS A 60 -0.03 -14.38 -15.22
N LYS A 61 1.05 -13.97 -15.90
CA LYS A 61 1.53 -12.59 -15.88
C LYS A 61 0.44 -11.70 -16.48
N LEU A 62 -0.16 -10.85 -15.66
CA LEU A 62 -1.06 -9.80 -16.14
C LEU A 62 -0.28 -8.49 -16.15
N THR A 63 0.04 -8.00 -17.34
CA THR A 63 0.51 -6.62 -17.53
C THR A 63 -0.72 -5.72 -17.46
N THR A 64 -0.76 -4.80 -16.48
CA THR A 64 -1.83 -3.79 -16.41
C THR A 64 -1.19 -2.41 -16.47
N THR A 65 -1.59 -1.64 -17.47
CA THR A 65 -1.19 -0.24 -17.60
C THR A 65 -2.03 0.60 -16.65
N LYS A 66 -1.38 1.32 -15.75
CA LYS A 66 -2.05 2.22 -14.79
C LYS A 66 -1.44 3.61 -14.85
N PRO A 67 -2.18 4.65 -14.46
CA PRO A 67 -1.60 5.98 -14.30
C PRO A 67 -0.51 5.96 -13.23
N LYS A 68 0.59 6.67 -13.47
CA LYS A 68 1.70 6.83 -12.53
C LYS A 68 1.23 7.35 -11.17
N ILE A 69 0.30 8.31 -11.19
CA ILE A 69 -0.37 8.85 -9.99
C ILE A 69 -0.95 7.73 -9.10
N VAL A 70 -1.58 6.73 -9.72
CA VAL A 70 -2.18 5.59 -9.01
C VAL A 70 -1.10 4.63 -8.51
N ALA A 71 -0.03 4.42 -9.28
CA ALA A 71 1.09 3.58 -8.87
C ALA A 71 1.84 4.19 -7.68
N ASP A 72 2.15 5.49 -7.72
CA ASP A 72 2.82 6.21 -6.65
C ASP A 72 1.97 6.25 -5.39
N TYR A 73 0.65 6.47 -5.51
CA TYR A 73 -0.26 6.35 -4.37
C TYR A 73 -0.20 4.96 -3.72
N ASN A 74 -0.32 3.89 -4.51
CA ASN A 74 -0.30 2.52 -3.97
C ASN A 74 1.04 2.16 -3.32
N LYS A 75 2.15 2.71 -3.83
CA LYS A 75 3.48 2.52 -3.25
C LYS A 75 3.58 3.11 -1.84
N HIS A 76 2.98 4.28 -1.60
CA HIS A 76 3.12 5.00 -0.33
C HIS A 76 1.96 4.74 0.65
N MET A 77 0.77 4.37 0.18
CA MET A 77 -0.36 4.13 1.09
C MET A 77 -0.21 2.86 1.92
N GLY A 78 0.52 1.86 1.43
CA GLY A 78 0.67 0.57 2.13
C GLY A 78 1.45 0.64 3.45
N TYR A 79 2.11 1.74 3.77
CA TYR A 79 2.87 1.87 5.02
C TYR A 79 1.98 1.91 6.26
N VAL A 80 0.78 2.51 6.16
CA VAL A 80 -0.16 2.59 7.28
C VAL A 80 -0.73 1.21 7.59
N ASP A 81 -1.23 0.50 6.56
CA ASP A 81 -1.78 -0.86 6.71
C ASP A 81 -0.73 -1.86 7.22
N LEU A 82 0.53 -1.69 6.83
CA LEU A 82 1.63 -2.50 7.34
C LEU A 82 1.88 -2.24 8.83
N GLY A 83 1.87 -0.97 9.23
CA GLY A 83 1.96 -0.57 10.64
C GLY A 83 0.82 -1.14 11.47
N ASP A 84 -0.42 -1.02 11.00
CA ASP A 84 -1.61 -1.56 11.67
C ASP A 84 -1.56 -3.09 11.78
N ARG A 85 -1.08 -3.78 10.75
CA ARG A 85 -0.89 -5.24 10.80
C ARG A 85 0.17 -5.64 11.81
N LEU A 86 1.30 -4.93 11.86
CA LEU A 86 2.34 -5.18 12.85
C LEU A 86 1.80 -4.90 14.26
N ALA A 87 1.14 -3.76 14.46
CA ALA A 87 0.51 -3.43 15.74
C ALA A 87 -0.47 -4.53 16.18
N SER A 88 -1.37 -4.99 15.30
CA SER A 88 -2.30 -6.09 15.60
C SER A 88 -1.60 -7.43 15.89
N THR A 89 -0.41 -7.68 15.34
CA THR A 89 0.32 -8.92 15.56
C THR A 89 1.11 -8.89 16.87
N TYR A 90 1.63 -7.71 17.24
CA TYR A 90 2.46 -7.51 18.43
C TYR A 90 1.69 -7.01 19.65
N THR A 91 0.39 -6.75 19.54
CA THR A 91 -0.40 -6.29 20.69
C THR A 91 -0.41 -7.30 21.83
N PHE A 92 0.26 -6.96 22.93
CA PHE A 92 0.13 -7.62 24.24
C PHE A 92 -1.22 -7.30 24.93
N THR A 93 -2.29 -7.10 24.16
CA THR A 93 -3.54 -6.55 24.67
C THR A 93 -4.29 -7.61 25.48
N ARG A 94 -3.99 -7.71 26.77
CA ARG A 94 -4.80 -8.45 27.75
C ARG A 94 -6.15 -7.75 27.88
N ARG A 95 -7.26 -8.47 27.69
CA ARG A 95 -8.63 -7.93 27.85
C ARG A 95 -8.75 -7.16 29.16
N THR A 96 -8.87 -5.84 29.10
CA THR A 96 -8.88 -4.95 30.27
C THR A 96 -10.05 -3.98 30.16
N ARG A 97 -10.86 -3.85 31.21
CA ARG A 97 -12.05 -2.96 31.24
C ARG A 97 -11.70 -1.47 31.37
N LYS A 98 -10.47 -1.11 31.74
CA LYS A 98 -10.01 0.28 31.93
C LYS A 98 -9.22 0.77 30.70
N TRP A 99 -9.75 1.78 30.00
CA TRP A 99 -9.17 2.31 28.76
C TRP A 99 -7.76 2.90 28.93
N THR A 100 -7.47 3.48 30.10
CA THR A 100 -6.16 4.07 30.42
C THR A 100 -5.03 3.06 30.40
N LYS A 101 -5.26 1.84 30.91
CA LYS A 101 -4.26 0.75 30.86
C LYS A 101 -4.01 0.30 29.42
N LYS A 102 -5.07 0.22 28.60
CA LYS A 102 -4.94 -0.11 27.17
C LYS A 102 -4.08 0.92 26.44
N LEU A 103 -4.27 2.21 26.72
CA LEU A 103 -3.46 3.28 26.15
C LEU A 103 -1.99 3.18 26.57
N PHE A 104 -1.71 2.95 27.86
CA PHE A 104 -0.35 2.81 28.38
C PHE A 104 0.43 1.67 27.69
N PHE A 105 -0.16 0.48 27.58
CA PHE A 105 0.48 -0.64 26.88
C PHE A 105 0.66 -0.37 25.39
N SER A 106 -0.32 0.27 24.73
CA SER A 106 -0.19 0.67 23.33
C SER A 106 0.98 1.63 23.08
N LEU A 107 1.26 2.54 24.02
CA LEU A 107 2.39 3.45 23.91
C LEU A 107 3.73 2.72 24.06
N ILE A 108 3.82 1.73 24.96
CA ILE A 108 5.00 0.88 25.11
C ILE A 108 5.24 0.06 23.84
N ASP A 109 4.19 -0.56 23.28
CA ASP A 109 4.29 -1.36 22.06
C ASP A 109 4.82 -0.52 20.88
N ILE A 110 4.32 0.71 20.72
CA ILE A 110 4.81 1.66 19.69
C ILE A 110 6.28 2.06 19.97
N ALA A 111 6.64 2.32 21.23
CA ALA A 111 8.01 2.70 21.59
C ALA A 111 9.01 1.57 21.30
N VAL A 112 8.67 0.32 21.63
CA VAL A 112 9.50 -0.86 21.34
C VAL A 112 9.63 -1.08 19.83
N LEU A 113 8.55 -0.95 19.07
CA LEU A 113 8.57 -1.06 17.61
C LEU A 113 9.48 0.01 16.97
N ASN A 114 9.37 1.25 17.42
CA ASN A 114 10.20 2.35 16.95
C ASN A 114 11.68 2.15 17.30
N ALA A 115 11.99 1.68 18.52
CA ALA A 115 13.35 1.34 18.93
C ALA A 115 13.95 0.22 18.07
N PHE A 116 13.16 -0.81 17.75
CA PHE A 116 13.57 -1.88 16.85
C PHE A 116 13.83 -1.40 15.42
N LEU A 117 12.96 -0.54 14.88
CA LEU A 117 13.13 0.09 13.56
C LEU A 117 14.43 0.90 13.50
N MET A 118 14.72 1.70 14.53
CA MET A 118 15.96 2.47 14.66
C MET A 118 17.19 1.56 14.71
N PHE A 119 17.15 0.51 15.52
CA PHE A 119 18.22 -0.48 15.62
C PHE A 119 18.52 -1.14 14.27
N LYS A 120 17.48 -1.60 13.56
CA LYS A 120 17.61 -2.22 12.24
C LYS A 120 18.16 -1.24 11.19
N SER A 121 17.74 0.03 11.24
CA SER A 121 18.28 1.08 10.36
C SER A 121 19.77 1.29 10.59
N ASN A 122 20.21 1.35 11.86
CA ASN A 122 21.62 1.53 12.19
C ASN A 122 22.48 0.33 11.80
N GLN A 123 21.99 -0.91 11.99
CA GLN A 123 22.70 -2.10 11.49
C GLN A 123 22.79 -2.15 9.97
N SER A 124 21.77 -1.68 9.23
CA SER A 124 21.85 -1.64 7.77
C SER A 124 22.93 -0.67 7.26
N LYS A 125 23.19 0.42 7.98
CA LYS A 125 24.22 1.41 7.65
C LYS A 125 25.63 0.91 7.97
N SER A 126 25.81 0.13 9.03
CA SER A 126 27.11 -0.43 9.40
C SER A 126 27.57 -1.59 8.51
N ASN A 127 26.67 -2.21 7.74
CA ASN A 127 27.01 -3.29 6.81
C ASN A 127 27.40 -2.79 5.40
N PHE A 128 27.35 -1.48 5.15
CA PHE A 128 27.69 -0.83 3.88
C PHE A 128 28.92 0.10 3.97
N SER A 129 29.59 0.12 5.13
CA SER A 129 30.87 0.82 5.34
C SER A 129 31.96 -0.20 5.65
#